data_AF-A0A8J5KNP6-F1
#
_entry.id   AF-A0A8J5KNP6-F1
#
_cell.length_a   1.000
_cell.length_b   1.000
_cell.length_c   1.000
_cell.angle_alpha   90.00
_cell.angle_beta   90.00
_cell.angle_gamma   90.00
#
_symmetry.space_group_name_H-M   'P 1'
#
loop_
_entity.id
_entity.type
_entity.pdbx_description
1 polymer ?
#
loop_
_entity_poly.entity_id
_entity_poly.type
_entity_poly.pdbx_seq_one_letter_code
_entity_poly.pdbx_strand_id
1 'polypeptide(L)' 'MDAGVFSFIDPSEERLPFLVLSIYFPEDVRALSRLCVKNLPKYANENRLREFFSQKGEVTDAKLMRTRQDS' A
#
# COMPACT_ATOMS: atom_id res chain seq x y z
N MET A 1 -1.97 24.19 20.08
CA MET A 1 -2.77 23.55 19.01
C MET A 1 -2.38 24.28 17.74
N ASP A 2 -1.60 23.75 16.81
CA ASP A 2 -1.86 22.53 16.03
C ASP A 2 -0.55 21.85 15.61
N ALA A 3 -0.56 20.51 15.57
CA ALA A 3 0.61 19.68 15.32
C ALA A 3 1.05 19.76 13.85
N GLY A 4 2.36 19.74 13.63
CA GLY A 4 2.99 19.97 12.34
C GLY A 4 2.53 19.07 11.20
N VAL A 5 2.38 19.70 10.04
CA VAL A 5 2.53 19.07 8.72
C VAL A 5 3.58 19.87 7.95
N PHE A 6 4.80 19.91 8.46
CA PHE A 6 5.97 20.12 7.62
C PHE A 6 6.28 18.77 6.96
N SER A 7 5.68 18.49 5.82
CA SER A 7 6.27 17.53 4.89
C SER A 7 7.16 18.34 3.94
N PHE A 8 8.36 18.69 4.43
CA PHE A 8 9.52 18.82 3.55
C PHE A 8 9.65 17.46 2.86
N ILE A 9 9.17 17.38 1.62
CA ILE A 9 9.42 16.23 0.77
C ILE A 9 10.91 16.31 0.45
N ASP A 10 11.67 15.40 1.07
CA ASP A 10 13.10 15.29 0.88
C ASP A 10 13.37 14.94 -0.60
N PRO A 11 14.12 15.76 -1.37
CA PRO A 11 14.37 15.52 -2.80
C PRO A 11 15.20 14.26 -3.07
N SER A 12 15.71 13.62 -2.02
CA SER A 12 16.12 12.21 -2.01
C SER A 12 14.93 11.27 -1.98
N GLU A 13 13.94 11.43 -2.87
CA GLU A 13 12.78 10.52 -3.02
C GLU A 13 13.27 9.18 -3.60
N GLU A 14 14.02 8.47 -2.76
CA GLU A 14 14.64 7.19 -2.97
C GLU A 14 13.52 6.15 -2.97
N ARG A 15 13.24 5.62 -4.16
CA ARG A 15 12.43 4.40 -4.43
C ARG A 15 11.44 4.06 -3.31
N LEU A 16 10.31 4.77 -3.31
CA LEU A 16 9.22 4.52 -2.37
C LEU A 16 8.70 3.07 -2.50
N PRO A 17 8.33 2.43 -1.37
CA PRO A 17 7.78 1.09 -1.41
C PRO A 17 6.44 1.07 -2.16
N PHE A 18 6.17 -0.05 -2.80
CA PHE A 18 4.90 -0.30 -3.46
C PHE A 18 4.28 -1.59 -2.92
N LEU A 19 2.97 -1.61 -2.75
CA LEU A 19 2.23 -2.78 -2.33
C LEU A 19 1.46 -3.31 -3.52
N VAL A 20 1.62 -4.61 -3.77
CA VAL A 20 0.78 -5.32 -4.72
C VAL A 20 -0.20 -6.13 -3.92
N LEU A 21 -1.49 -6.03 -4.23
CA LEU A 21 -2.53 -6.80 -3.56
C LEU A 21 -3.53 -7.34 -4.58
N SER A 22 -4.02 -8.54 -4.32
CA SER A 22 -5.12 -9.16 -5.06
C SER A 22 -6.37 -9.08 -4.20
N ILE A 23 -7.42 -8.48 -4.74
CA ILE A 23 -8.73 -8.40 -4.12
C ILE A 23 -9.76 -9.15 -4.94
N TYR A 24 -10.58 -9.91 -4.22
CA TYR A 24 -11.73 -10.62 -4.71
C TYR A 24 -12.98 -9.82 -4.37
N PHE A 25 -13.73 -9.45 -5.39
CA PHE A 25 -15.01 -8.78 -5.22
C PHE A 25 -16.11 -9.83 -5.42
N PRO A 26 -16.86 -10.22 -4.37
CA PRO A 26 -17.88 -11.26 -4.50
C PRO A 26 -19.03 -10.83 -5.43
N GLU A 27 -19.27 -9.54 -5.60
CA GLU A 27 -20.23 -8.99 -6.56
C GLU A 27 -19.75 -9.09 -8.02
N ASP A 28 -18.44 -9.26 -8.25
CA ASP A 28 -17.85 -9.43 -9.59
C ASP A 28 -16.84 -10.59 -9.58
N VAL A 29 -17.37 -11.81 -9.47
CA VAL A 29 -16.62 -13.08 -9.44
C VAL A 29 -15.69 -13.32 -10.65
N ARG A 30 -15.75 -12.47 -11.68
CA ARG A 30 -14.87 -12.54 -12.86
C ARG A 30 -13.63 -11.65 -12.77
N ALA A 31 -13.55 -10.76 -11.79
CA ALA A 31 -12.49 -9.76 -11.69
C ALA A 31 -11.59 -9.96 -10.46
N LEU A 32 -10.77 -11.02 -10.48
CA LEU A 32 -9.58 -11.07 -9.62
C LEU A 32 -8.64 -9.93 -10.02
N SER A 33 -8.71 -8.84 -9.27
CA SER A 33 -8.06 -7.59 -9.62
C SER A 33 -6.76 -7.45 -8.85
N ARG A 34 -5.64 -7.35 -9.59
CA ARG A 34 -4.32 -7.06 -9.03
C ARG A 34 -4.15 -5.54 -8.96
N LEU A 35 -4.13 -4.99 -7.74
CA LEU A 35 -3.88 -3.58 -7.50
C LEU A 35 -2.42 -3.35 -7.11
N CYS A 36 -1.79 -2.35 -7.75
CA CYS A 36 -0.44 -1.91 -7.42
C CYS A 36 -0.50 -0.50 -6.83
N VAL A 37 -0.27 -0.36 -5.53
CA VAL A 37 -0.30 0.91 -4.80
C VAL A 37 1.14 1.40 -4.63
N LYS A 38 1.48 2.49 -5.32
CA LYS A 38 2.79 3.17 -5.21
C LYS A 38 2.70 4.32 -4.21
N ASN A 39 3.86 4.92 -3.88
CA ASN A 39 3.96 6.09 -3.01
C ASN A 39 3.50 5.82 -1.57
N LEU A 40 3.70 4.59 -1.10
CA LEU A 40 3.31 4.24 0.26
C LEU A 40 4.29 4.85 1.26
N PRO A 41 3.77 5.40 2.38
CA PRO A 41 4.64 5.90 3.43
C PRO A 41 5.55 4.78 3.96
N LYS A 42 6.78 5.12 4.38
CA LYS A 42 7.73 4.12 4.93
C LYS A 42 7.17 3.36 6.15
N TYR A 43 6.26 3.99 6.89
CA TYR A 43 5.56 3.41 8.04
C TYR A 43 4.29 2.61 7.66
N ALA A 44 3.92 2.56 6.38
CA ALA A 44 2.79 1.77 5.94
C ALA A 44 3.08 0.28 6.15
N ASN A 45 2.14 -0.39 6.81
CA ASN A 45 2.20 -1.81 7.11
C ASN A 45 1.12 -2.55 6.33
N GLU A 46 1.42 -3.79 5.98
CA GLU A 46 0.55 -4.67 5.20
C GLU A 46 -0.81 -4.86 5.88
N ASN A 47 -0.85 -5.06 7.21
CA ASN A 47 -2.10 -5.20 7.97
C ASN A 47 -3.03 -4.00 7.79
N ARG A 48 -2.51 -2.77 7.89
CA ARG A 48 -3.33 -1.55 7.78
C ARG A 48 -3.87 -1.38 6.36
N LEU A 49 -3.07 -1.72 5.36
CA LEU A 49 -3.50 -1.69 3.95
C LEU A 49 -4.56 -2.76 3.71
N ARG A 50 -4.33 -3.98 4.20
CA ARG A 50 -5.29 -5.09 4.10
C ARG A 50 -6.62 -4.74 4.74
N GLU A 51 -6.64 -4.22 5.96
CA GLU A 51 -7.89 -3.78 6.62
C GLU A 51 -8.62 -2.70 5.81
N PHE A 52 -7.88 -1.73 5.27
CA PHE A 52 -8.46 -0.66 4.46
C PHE A 52 -9.10 -1.19 3.15
N PHE A 53 -8.40 -2.07 2.43
CA PHE A 53 -8.91 -2.68 1.21
C PHE A 53 -9.98 -3.75 1.48
N SER A 54 -9.93 -4.39 2.65
CA SER A 54 -10.93 -5.37 3.09
C SER A 54 -12.33 -4.79 3.27
N GLN A 55 -12.44 -3.46 3.46
CA GLN A 55 -13.73 -2.76 3.47
C GLN A 55 -14.37 -2.66 2.08
N LYS A 56 -13.60 -2.84 1.01
CA LYS A 56 -14.07 -2.74 -0.38
C LYS A 56 -14.27 -4.10 -1.03
N GLY A 57 -13.46 -5.08 -0.68
CA GLY A 57 -13.53 -6.44 -1.19
C GLY A 57 -12.68 -7.39 -0.36
N GLU A 58 -12.82 -8.69 -0.56
CA GLU A 58 -12.05 -9.68 0.20
C GLU A 58 -10.59 -9.70 -0.30
N VAL A 59 -9.65 -9.30 0.55
CA VAL A 59 -8.21 -9.33 0.21
C VAL A 59 -7.70 -10.77 0.32
N THR A 60 -7.41 -11.37 -0.82
CA THR A 60 -6.89 -12.74 -0.91
C THR A 60 -5.38 -12.81 -0.73
N ASP A 61 -4.64 -11.87 -1.31
CA ASP A 61 -3.19 -11.79 -1.19
C ASP A 61 -2.76 -10.32 -1.11
N ALA A 62 -1.85 -9.98 -0.21
CA ALA A 62 -1.25 -8.66 -0.12
C ALA A 62 0.24 -8.83 0.11
N LYS A 63 1.05 -8.12 -0.68
CA LYS A 63 2.50 -8.19 -0.62
C LYS A 63 3.09 -6.79 -0.63
N LEU A 64 3.61 -6.37 0.50
CA LEU A 64 4.35 -5.11 0.59
C LEU A 64 5.78 -5.28 0.08
N MET A 65 6.09 -4.67 -1.06
CA MET A 65 7.43 -4.69 -1.65
C MET A 65 8.19 -3.45 -1.18
N ARG A 66 9.14 -3.67 -0.26
CA ARG A 66 10.12 -2.66 0.16
C ARG A 66 11.42 -2.92 -0.57
N THR A 67 11.91 -1.95 -1.33
CA THR A 67 13.28 -2.02 -1.88
C THR A 67 14.24 -1.91 -0.71
N ARG A 68 14.88 -3.03 -0.35
CA ARG A 68 16.05 -3.00 0.52
C ARG A 68 17.15 -2.26 -0.25
N GLN A 69 17.69 -1.19 0.34
CA GLN A 69 19.08 -0.85 0.07
C GLN A 69 19.88 -1.99 0.71
N ASP A 70 20.24 -3.00 -0.07
CA ASP A 70 21.31 -3.91 0.32
C ASP A 70 22.56 -3.04 0.54
N SER A 71 23.03 -3.04 1.78
CA SER A 71 24.27 -2.39 2.23
C SER A 71 25.50 -3.15 1.75
#